data_AF-A0A1V5BC14-F1
#
_entry.id   AF-A0A1V5BC14-F1
#
_cell.length_a   1.000
_cell.length_b   1.000
_cell.length_c   1.000
_cell.angle_alpha   90.00
_cell.angle_beta   90.00
_cell.angle_gamma   90.00
#
_symmetry.space_group_name_H-M   'P 1'
#
loop_
_entity.id
_entity.type
_entity.pdbx_description
1 polymer ?
#
loop_
_entity_poly.entity_id
_entity_poly.type
_entity_poly.pdbx_seq_one_letter_code
_entity_poly.pdbx_strand_id
1 'polypeptide(L)' 'MPFLFKGDFRVNSTIINGVQYVTFSFFDGDKLIFDKVGDLIEQSFRATQADKVPNENISENSIAIEHD' A
#
# COMPACT_ATOMS: atom_id res chain seq x y z
N MET A 1 5.79 -12.68 15.71
CA MET A 1 6.39 -11.52 15.00
C MET A 1 5.52 -11.21 13.78
N PRO A 2 4.92 -10.01 13.63
CA PRO A 2 3.92 -9.76 12.60
C PRO A 2 4.49 -9.41 11.21
N PHE A 3 5.81 -9.43 11.01
CA PHE A 3 6.44 -9.01 9.75
C PHE A 3 7.48 -10.03 9.29
N LEU A 4 7.53 -10.28 7.98
CA LEU A 4 8.50 -11.15 7.30
C LEU A 4 9.60 -10.29 6.68
N PHE A 5 10.85 -10.63 6.95
CA PHE A 5 12.06 -10.00 6.44
C PHE A 5 12.79 -10.94 5.49
N LYS A 6 13.66 -10.39 4.63
CA LYS A 6 14.47 -11.20 3.71
C LYS A 6 15.30 -12.22 4.50
N GLY A 7 15.18 -13.49 4.10
CA GLY A 7 15.83 -14.60 4.79
C GLY A 7 15.00 -15.21 5.92
N ASP A 8 13.82 -14.66 6.22
CA ASP A 8 12.87 -15.31 7.13
C ASP A 8 12.34 -16.60 6.51
N PHE A 9 12.17 -17.59 7.36
CA PHE A 9 11.52 -18.83 7.00
C PHE A 9 10.56 -19.28 8.10
N ARG A 10 9.57 -20.07 7.70
CA ARG A 10 8.65 -20.75 8.62
C ARG A 10 8.75 -22.24 8.41
N VAL A 11 8.77 -22.94 9.53
CA VAL A 11 8.70 -24.40 9.56
C VAL A 11 7.35 -24.79 10.12
N ASN A 12 6.65 -25.66 9.41
CA ASN A 12 5.45 -26.31 9.89
C ASN A 12 5.67 -27.82 9.83
N SER A 13 5.32 -28.53 10.91
CA SER A 13 5.36 -29.99 10.95
C SER A 13 3.96 -30.50 11.25
N THR A 14 3.51 -31.49 10.48
CA THR A 14 2.25 -32.19 10.70
C THR A 14 2.45 -33.69 10.57
N ILE A 15 1.67 -34.49 11.29
CA ILE A 15 1.68 -35.95 11.18
C ILE A 15 0.36 -36.38 10.54
N ILE A 16 0.43 -37.07 9.41
CA ILE A 16 -0.74 -37.62 8.71
C ILE A 16 -0.51 -39.12 8.58
N ASN A 17 -1.40 -39.92 9.16
CA ASN A 17 -1.33 -41.39 9.17
C ASN A 17 0.03 -41.96 9.65
N GLY A 18 0.61 -41.34 10.69
CA GLY A 18 1.90 -41.77 11.25
C GLY A 18 3.13 -41.33 10.46
N VAL A 19 2.96 -40.65 9.33
CA VAL A 19 4.06 -40.06 8.54
C VAL A 19 4.22 -38.60 8.90
N GLN A 20 5.45 -38.17 9.20
CA GLN A 20 5.78 -36.77 9.49
C GLN A 20 6.04 -36.00 8.18
N TYR A 21 5.27 -34.93 7.99
CA TYR A 21 5.44 -33.97 6.91
C TYR A 21 6.01 -32.69 7.50
N VAL A 22 7.13 -32.23 6.94
CA VAL A 22 7.79 -30.97 7.34
C VAL A 22 7.80 -30.04 6.14
N THR A 23 7.13 -28.89 6.28
CA THR A 23 7.05 -27.86 5.26
C THR A 23 7.93 -26.68 5.65
N PHE A 24 8.80 -26.28 4.73
CA PHE A 24 9.61 -25.07 4.84
C PHE A 24 9.05 -24.01 3.88
N SER A 25 8.72 -22.84 4.41
CA SER A 25 8.30 -21.67 3.62
C SER A 25 9.35 -20.59 3.76
N PHE A 26 9.95 -20.17 2.65
CA PHE A 26 10.99 -19.15 2.62
C PHE A 26 10.41 -17.83 2.10
N PHE A 27 10.83 -16.72 2.71
CA PHE A 27 10.52 -15.39 2.23
C PHE A 27 11.77 -14.75 1.61
N ASP A 28 11.71 -14.50 0.29
CA ASP A 28 12.76 -13.85 -0.48
C ASP A 28 12.23 -12.57 -1.16
N GLY A 29 11.46 -11.78 -0.41
CA GLY A 29 11.05 -10.46 -0.86
C GLY A 29 12.19 -9.46 -0.70
N ASP A 30 12.59 -8.80 -1.80
CA ASP A 30 13.60 -7.74 -1.79
C ASP A 30 13.13 -6.45 -1.11
N LYS A 31 11.82 -6.21 -1.09
CA LYS A 31 11.18 -5.07 -0.41
C LYS A 31 10.45 -5.55 0.82
N LEU A 32 10.63 -4.83 1.94
CA LEU A 32 9.83 -5.07 3.13
C LEU A 32 8.37 -4.76 2.81
N ILE A 33 7.44 -5.41 3.52
CA ILE A 33 6.01 -5.13 3.33
C ILE A 33 5.70 -3.64 3.57
N PHE A 34 6.46 -2.99 4.45
CA PHE A 34 6.40 -1.56 4.70
C PHE A 34 6.82 -0.72 3.50
N ASP A 35 7.88 -1.10 2.80
CA ASP A 35 8.34 -0.39 1.60
C ASP A 35 7.26 -0.45 0.51
N LYS A 36 6.65 -1.63 0.33
CA LYS A 36 5.57 -1.81 -0.64
C LYS A 36 4.33 -1.00 -0.29
N VAL A 37 3.95 -0.94 0.99
CA VAL A 37 2.82 -0.10 1.45
C VAL A 37 3.15 1.39 1.30
N GLY A 38 4.38 1.79 1.63
CA GLY A 38 4.87 3.16 1.42
C GLY A 38 4.78 3.58 -0.05
N ASP A 39 5.27 2.74 -0.96
CA ASP A 39 5.20 2.98 -2.40
C ASP A 39 3.76 3.16 -2.89
N LEU A 40 2.82 2.33 -2.41
CA LEU A 40 1.39 2.40 -2.74
C LEU A 40 0.75 3.71 -2.27
N ILE A 41 1.08 4.15 -1.05
CA ILE A 41 0.59 5.40 -0.48
C ILE A 41 1.15 6.58 -1.27
N GLU A 42 2.46 6.59 -1.54
CA GLU A 42 3.10 7.65 -2.31
C GLU A 42 2.52 7.76 -3.73
N GLN A 43 2.31 6.63 -4.42
CA GLN A 43 1.65 6.59 -5.72
C GLN A 43 0.24 7.16 -5.67
N SER A 44 -0.53 6.88 -4.62
CA SER A 44 -1.89 7.40 -4.45
C SER A 44 -1.88 8.93 -4.33
N PHE A 45 -0.94 9.51 -3.58
CA PHE A 45 -0.81 10.97 -3.47
C PHE A 45 -0.26 11.62 -4.75
N ARG A 46 0.64 10.96 -5.47
CA ARG A 46 1.13 11.44 -6.78
C ARG A 46 0.06 11.39 -7.86
N ALA A 47 -0.78 10.36 -7.87
CA ALA A 47 -1.96 10.29 -8.75
C ALA A 47 -3.01 11.34 -8.41
N THR A 48 -2.99 11.87 -7.18
CA THR A 48 -3.86 12.96 -6.71
C THR A 48 -3.22 14.34 -6.88
N GLN A 49 -2.02 14.48 -7.48
CA GLN A 49 -1.56 15.79 -7.92
C GLN A 49 -2.54 16.31 -8.98
N ALA A 50 -3.38 17.22 -8.48
CA ALA A 50 -4.56 17.81 -9.07
C ALA A 50 -4.58 17.79 -10.60
N ASP A 51 -5.69 17.28 -11.15
CA ASP A 51 -6.20 17.80 -12.40
C ASP A 51 -6.00 19.31 -12.37
N LYS A 52 -5.07 19.76 -13.21
CA LYS A 52 -4.73 21.17 -13.33
C LYS A 52 -6.00 21.82 -13.86
N VAL A 53 -6.84 22.37 -12.97
CA VAL A 53 -8.02 23.12 -13.38
C VAL A 53 -7.49 24.18 -14.34
N PRO A 54 -7.81 24.10 -15.64
CA PRO A 54 -7.30 25.09 -16.56
C PRO A 54 -7.92 26.42 -16.12
N ASN A 55 -7.08 27.43 -15.93
CA ASN A 55 -7.44 28.79 -15.54
C ASN A 55 -8.19 29.52 -16.67
N GLU A 56 -9.12 28.84 -17.33
CA GLU A 56 -10.01 29.41 -18.32
C GLU A 56 -11.43 29.08 -17.87
N ASN A 57 -12.20 30.14 -17.60
CA ASN A 57 -13.56 30.15 -17.07
C ASN A 57 -13.71 30.23 -15.53
N ILE A 58 -13.02 31.18 -14.90
CA ILE A 58 -13.67 31.95 -13.82
C ILE A 58 -14.68 32.87 -14.51
N SER A 59 -15.77 32.27 -14.99
CA SER A 59 -16.92 32.98 -15.53
C SER A 59 -17.72 33.48 -14.32
N GLU A 60 -17.58 34.78 -14.06
CA GLU A 60 -18.56 35.67 -13.42
C GLU A 60 -19.76 34.95 -12.77
N ASN A 61 -19.57 34.39 -11.59
CA ASN A 61 -20.65 34.18 -10.64
C ASN A 61 -20.08 34.43 -9.25
N SER A 62 -19.74 35.70 -9.02
CA SER A 62 -19.56 36.21 -7.67
C SER A 62 -20.91 36.11 -6.99
N ILE A 63 -21.10 35.12 -6.12
CA ILE A 63 -22.15 35.16 -5.12
C ILE A 63 -21.84 36.39 -4.27
N ALA A 64 -22.61 37.46 -4.48
CA ALA A 64 -22.51 38.67 -3.69
C ALA A 64 -22.73 38.29 -2.23
N ILE A 65 -21.68 38.42 -1.42
CA ILE A 65 -21.83 38.46 0.04
C ILE A 65 -22.23 39.90 0.34
N GLU A 66 -23.52 40.12 0.57
CA GLU A 66 -24.02 41.39 1.10
C GLU A 66 -23.43 41.58 2.50
N HIS A 67 -22.77 42.72 2.72
CA HIS A 67 -22.43 43.22 4.05
C HIS A 67 -23.19 44.52 4.27
N ASP A 68 -23.93 44.53 5.39
CA ASP A 68 -24.78 45.56 6.03
C ASP A 68 -26.19 45.83 5.45
#